data_AF-A0A257NEU6-F1
#
_entry.id   AF-A0A257NEU6-F1
#
_cell.length_a   1.000
_cell.length_b   1.000
_cell.length_c   1.000
_cell.angle_alpha   90.00
_cell.angle_beta   90.00
_cell.angle_gamma   90.00
#
_symmetry.space_group_name_H-M   'P 1'
#
loop_
_entity.id
_entity.type
_entity.pdbx_description
1 polymer ?
#
loop_
_entity_poly.entity_id
_entity_poly.type
_entity_poly.pdbx_seq_one_letter_code
_entity_poly.pdbx_strand_id
1 'polypeptide(L)'
;MTLFSNSGLPQSSSAHQCEQRAKQLNSHCRCVSLNREAMYAELWQQQDNTNLYRMIVEERPYLFAESAVFVTDACIERQRDIIIAVESVIALPAYQERVLAHAPHSAKFIPKASGVFFGYDFHLSTEGPQLIEINTNAG
;
A
#
# COMPACT_ATOMS: atom_id res chain seq x y z
N MET A 1 -24.57 -10.59 36.63
CA MET A 1 -23.25 -10.05 37.03
C MET A 1 -22.23 -10.71 36.13
N THR A 2 -21.99 -10.11 34.96
CA THR A 2 -21.07 -10.66 33.97
C THR A 2 -20.21 -9.49 33.52
N LEU A 3 -18.94 -9.55 33.90
CA LEU A 3 -17.96 -8.49 33.74
C LEU A 3 -17.56 -8.40 32.27
N PHE A 4 -17.90 -7.29 31.62
CA PHE A 4 -17.24 -6.88 30.39
C PHE A 4 -15.82 -6.43 30.75
N SER A 5 -14.82 -7.27 30.45
CA SER A 5 -13.43 -6.82 30.42
C SER A 5 -13.26 -5.90 29.22
N ASN A 6 -13.34 -4.60 29.48
CA ASN A 6 -12.92 -3.56 28.56
C ASN A 6 -11.39 -3.52 28.56
N SER A 7 -10.76 -4.41 27.79
CA SER A 7 -9.34 -4.31 27.47
C SER A 7 -9.16 -3.15 26.49
N GLY A 8 -8.89 -1.97 27.03
CA GLY A 8 -8.59 -0.77 26.26
C GLY A 8 -7.46 -1.02 25.26
N LEU A 9 -7.68 -0.58 24.03
CA LEU A 9 -6.74 -0.64 22.92
C LEU A 9 -5.44 0.11 23.26
N PRO A 10 -4.27 -0.54 23.29
CA PRO A 10 -3.00 0.15 23.25
C PRO A 10 -2.68 0.50 21.79
N GLN A 11 -3.51 1.32 21.15
CA GLN A 11 -3.38 1.63 19.71
C GLN A 11 -2.71 2.99 19.42
N SER A 12 -2.64 3.91 20.39
CA SER A 12 -2.09 5.24 20.17
C SER A 12 -0.55 5.28 20.22
N SER A 13 0.10 4.47 21.06
CA SER A 13 1.55 4.54 21.26
C SER A 13 2.36 3.93 20.11
N SER A 14 1.87 2.85 19.50
CA SER A 14 2.56 2.17 18.40
C SER A 14 2.45 2.95 17.08
N ALA A 15 1.30 3.55 16.81
CA ALA A 15 1.08 4.40 15.64
C ALA A 15 1.98 5.65 15.66
N HIS A 16 2.09 6.29 16.83
CA HIS A 16 2.99 7.43 17.01
C HIS A 16 4.48 7.03 16.89
N GLN A 17 4.86 5.85 17.38
CA GLN A 17 6.23 5.32 17.26
C GLN A 17 6.60 4.95 15.82
N CYS A 18 5.62 4.50 15.02
CA CYS A 18 5.79 4.24 13.59
C CYS A 18 6.26 5.50 12.85
N GLU A 19 5.60 6.65 13.07
CA GLU A 19 5.91 7.91 12.36
C GLU A 19 7.24 8.52 12.82
N GLN A 20 7.48 8.60 14.13
CA GLN A 20 8.62 9.37 14.65
C GLN A 20 9.97 8.83 14.15
N ARG A 21 10.13 7.50 14.15
CA ARG A 21 11.38 6.87 13.71
C ARG A 21 11.54 6.93 12.19
N ALA A 22 10.47 6.69 11.43
CA ALA A 22 10.50 6.82 9.97
C ALA A 22 10.84 8.25 9.54
N LYS A 23 10.20 9.25 10.15
CA LYS A 23 10.42 10.67 9.87
C LYS A 23 11.83 11.13 10.23
N GLN A 24 12.37 10.67 11.36
CA GLN A 24 13.75 10.95 11.73
C GLN A 24 14.73 10.40 10.67
N LEU A 25 14.55 9.17 10.23
CA LEU A 25 15.40 8.58 9.19
C LEU A 25 15.23 9.29 7.83
N ASN A 26 14.00 9.57 7.42
CA ASN A 26 13.69 10.25 6.15
C ASN A 26 14.20 11.70 6.09
N SER A 27 14.34 12.39 7.23
CA SER A 27 14.86 13.76 7.28
C SER A 27 16.39 13.85 7.35
N HIS A 28 17.06 12.81 7.85
CA HIS A 28 18.51 12.86 8.12
C HIS A 28 19.34 11.93 7.21
N CYS A 29 18.76 10.89 6.61
CA CYS A 29 19.45 9.96 5.72
C CYS A 29 19.28 10.42 4.26
N ARG A 30 20.33 11.00 3.65
CA ARG A 30 20.39 11.18 2.18
C ARG A 30 20.96 9.93 1.52
N CYS A 31 20.38 8.80 1.86
CA CYS A 31 20.91 7.50 1.51
C CYS A 31 20.52 7.20 0.06
N VAL A 32 21.51 7.29 -0.84
CA VAL A 32 21.34 6.94 -2.25
C VAL A 32 21.09 5.43 -2.32
N SER A 33 19.88 5.06 -2.72
CA SER A 33 19.45 3.65 -2.75
C SER A 33 19.49 3.05 -4.16
N LEU A 34 19.49 3.90 -5.19
CA LEU A 34 19.46 3.47 -6.58
C LEU A 34 20.84 3.63 -7.23
N ASN A 35 21.43 2.50 -7.63
CA ASN A 35 22.59 2.52 -8.53
C ASN A 35 22.11 2.72 -9.97
N ARG A 36 22.15 3.98 -10.45
CA ARG A 36 21.71 4.34 -11.80
C ARG A 36 22.51 3.65 -12.90
N GLU A 37 23.82 3.50 -12.73
CA GLU A 37 24.67 2.85 -13.74
C GLU A 37 24.32 1.37 -13.91
N ALA A 38 24.14 0.67 -12.79
CA ALA A 38 23.68 -0.72 -12.81
C ALA A 38 22.28 -0.83 -13.44
N MET A 39 21.35 0.05 -13.06
CA MET A 39 20.01 0.08 -13.65
C MET A 39 20.06 0.31 -15.18
N TYR A 40 20.87 1.27 -15.64
CA TYR A 40 21.03 1.55 -17.07
C TYR A 40 21.62 0.34 -17.81
N ALA A 41 22.63 -0.32 -17.23
CA ALA A 41 23.20 -1.52 -17.82
C ALA A 41 22.18 -2.66 -17.94
N GLU A 42 21.37 -2.91 -16.90
CA GLU A 42 20.30 -3.92 -16.95
C GLU A 42 19.23 -3.59 -18.00
N LEU A 43 18.76 -2.33 -18.03
CA LEU A 43 17.76 -1.88 -19.01
C LEU A 43 18.27 -1.96 -20.45
N TRP A 44 19.58 -1.76 -20.66
CA TRP A 44 20.21 -1.85 -21.98
C TRP A 44 20.37 -3.29 -22.48
N GLN A 45 20.51 -4.25 -21.57
CA GLN A 45 20.64 -5.68 -21.91
C GLN A 45 19.32 -6.32 -22.35
N GLN A 46 18.17 -5.74 -21.97
CA GLN A 46 16.85 -6.22 -22.38
C GLN A 46 16.50 -5.67 -23.78
N GLN A 47 17.01 -6.33 -24.84
CA GLN A 47 16.88 -5.86 -26.23
C GLN A 47 15.60 -6.31 -26.97
N ASP A 48 14.68 -7.06 -26.34
CA ASP A 48 13.47 -7.53 -27.03
C ASP A 48 12.40 -6.43 -27.15
N ASN A 49 12.41 -5.77 -28.32
CA ASN A 49 11.37 -4.97 -29.01
C ASN A 49 10.57 -3.89 -28.24
N THR A 50 10.81 -3.70 -26.96
CA THR A 50 10.33 -2.56 -26.19
C THR A 50 11.58 -1.83 -25.76
N ASN A 51 11.86 -0.64 -26.31
CA ASN A 51 13.02 0.16 -25.92
C ASN A 51 12.78 0.72 -24.51
N LEU A 52 12.82 -0.17 -23.51
CA LEU A 52 12.57 0.09 -22.09
C LEU A 52 13.59 1.10 -21.56
N TYR A 53 14.83 1.02 -22.05
CA TYR A 53 15.84 2.02 -21.78
C TYR A 53 15.36 3.42 -22.16
N ARG A 54 14.94 3.66 -23.41
CA ARG A 54 14.40 4.96 -23.82
C ARG A 54 13.19 5.35 -22.98
N MET A 55 12.24 4.44 -22.77
CA MET A 55 11.02 4.74 -22.02
C MET A 55 11.28 5.16 -20.57
N ILE A 56 12.22 4.51 -19.90
CA ILE A 56 12.49 4.72 -18.47
C ILE A 56 13.54 5.79 -18.26
N VAL A 57 14.61 5.79 -19.05
CA VAL A 57 15.78 6.66 -18.85
C VAL A 57 15.62 7.99 -19.57
N GLU A 58 15.21 7.98 -20.83
CA GLU A 58 15.17 9.18 -21.67
C GLU A 58 13.84 9.92 -21.57
N GLU A 59 12.72 9.20 -21.65
CA GLU A 59 11.37 9.78 -21.63
C GLU A 59 10.89 10.11 -20.20
N ARG A 60 11.38 9.36 -19.18
CA ARG A 60 10.92 9.47 -17.79
C ARG A 60 12.10 9.53 -16.79
N PRO A 61 13.03 10.49 -16.94
CA PRO A 61 14.27 10.53 -16.14
C PRO A 61 14.05 10.61 -14.62
N TYR A 62 12.85 11.03 -14.18
CA TYR A 62 12.43 11.17 -12.78
C TYR A 62 11.46 10.08 -12.30
N LEU A 63 11.35 8.97 -13.04
CA LEU A 63 10.46 7.86 -12.67
C LEU A 63 10.82 7.24 -11.31
N PHE A 64 12.12 7.21 -10.99
CA PHE A 64 12.62 6.68 -9.73
C PHE A 64 13.20 7.80 -8.86
N ALA A 65 12.85 7.76 -7.58
CA ALA A 65 13.53 8.55 -6.57
C ALA A 65 14.96 8.01 -6.35
N GLU A 66 15.91 8.92 -6.12
CA GLU A 66 17.30 8.55 -5.84
C GLU A 66 17.51 8.16 -4.37
N SER A 67 16.63 8.65 -3.48
CA SER A 67 16.67 8.37 -2.05
C SER A 67 15.62 7.34 -1.65
N ALA A 68 16.00 6.47 -0.71
CA ALA A 68 15.04 5.60 -0.04
C ALA A 68 14.10 6.40 0.87
N VAL A 69 12.87 5.91 1.01
CA VAL A 69 11.95 6.30 2.07
C VAL A 69 11.86 5.14 3.05
N PHE A 70 12.14 5.43 4.31
CA PHE A 70 12.06 4.49 5.41
C PHE A 70 10.62 4.37 5.91
N VAL A 71 10.18 3.12 6.06
CA VAL A 71 8.94 2.71 6.69
C VAL A 71 9.31 1.71 7.77
N THR A 72 8.79 1.88 8.99
CA THR A 72 9.10 0.96 10.10
C THR A 72 8.19 -0.27 10.03
N ASP A 73 8.64 -1.39 10.60
CA ASP A 73 7.82 -2.60 10.72
C ASP A 73 6.49 -2.31 11.43
N ALA A 74 6.49 -1.45 12.45
CA ALA A 74 5.28 -1.01 13.13
C ALA A 74 4.29 -0.31 12.19
N CYS A 75 4.77 0.48 11.21
CA CYS A 75 3.90 1.06 10.19
C CYS A 75 3.32 -0.02 9.27
N ILE A 76 4.14 -0.99 8.85
CA ILE A 76 3.70 -2.08 7.97
C ILE A 76 2.64 -2.94 8.65
N GLU A 77 2.87 -3.33 9.91
CA GLU A 77 1.87 -4.08 10.68
C GLU A 77 0.58 -3.29 10.86
N ARG A 78 0.67 -1.98 11.08
CA ARG A 78 -0.54 -1.15 11.19
C ARG A 78 -1.33 -1.10 9.88
N GLN A 79 -0.66 -1.03 8.72
CA GLN A 79 -1.33 -1.12 7.42
C GLN A 79 -2.02 -2.47 7.24
N ARG A 80 -1.35 -3.57 7.63
CA ARG A 80 -1.94 -4.92 7.61
C ARG A 80 -3.18 -5.02 8.49
N ASP A 81 -3.15 -4.48 9.70
CA ASP A 81 -4.32 -4.47 10.59
C ASP A 81 -5.52 -3.73 9.97
N ILE A 82 -5.27 -2.63 9.26
CA ILE A 82 -6.32 -1.89 8.55
C ILE A 82 -6.90 -2.75 7.41
N ILE A 83 -6.03 -3.38 6.61
CA ILE A 83 -6.46 -4.27 5.53
C ILE A 83 -7.31 -5.41 6.09
N ILE A 84 -6.85 -6.09 7.15
CA ILE A 84 -7.60 -7.17 7.80
C ILE A 84 -8.97 -6.68 8.28
N ALA A 85 -9.04 -5.51 8.89
CA ALA A 85 -10.31 -4.93 9.32
C ALA A 85 -11.26 -4.68 8.14
N VAL A 86 -10.77 -4.09 7.04
CA VAL A 86 -11.57 -3.88 5.82
C VAL A 86 -12.06 -5.21 5.25
N GLU A 87 -11.15 -6.16 5.04
CA GLU A 87 -11.43 -7.50 4.51
C GLU A 87 -12.48 -8.23 5.38
N SER A 88 -12.40 -8.08 6.71
CA SER A 88 -13.37 -8.69 7.62
C SER A 88 -14.78 -8.13 7.46
N VAL A 89 -14.91 -6.82 7.19
CA VAL A 89 -16.22 -6.17 7.00
C VAL A 89 -16.82 -6.57 5.65
N ILE A 90 -16.03 -6.56 4.58
CA ILE A 90 -16.54 -6.91 3.24
C ILE A 90 -16.89 -8.39 3.09
N ALA A 91 -16.35 -9.25 3.95
CA ALA A 91 -16.70 -10.66 4.03
C ALA A 91 -18.05 -10.91 4.74
N LEU A 92 -18.62 -9.92 5.44
CA LEU A 92 -19.89 -10.09 6.16
C LEU A 92 -21.06 -10.27 5.17
N PRO A 93 -21.87 -11.35 5.30
CA PRO A 93 -23.01 -11.56 4.41
C PRO A 93 -24.00 -10.39 4.41
N ALA A 94 -24.25 -9.80 5.58
CA ALA A 94 -25.14 -8.65 5.70
C ALA A 94 -24.61 -7.40 4.97
N TYR A 95 -23.30 -7.19 4.96
CA TYR A 95 -22.68 -6.11 4.19
C TYR A 95 -22.81 -6.36 2.69
N GLN A 96 -22.48 -7.57 2.24
CA GLN A 96 -22.58 -7.96 0.83
C GLN A 96 -24.02 -7.84 0.32
N GLU A 97 -25.00 -8.37 1.05
CA GLU A 97 -26.42 -8.25 0.71
C GLU A 97 -26.83 -6.77 0.58
N ARG A 98 -26.45 -5.96 1.57
CA ARG A 98 -26.79 -4.53 1.58
C ARG A 98 -26.20 -3.78 0.39
N VAL A 99 -24.94 -4.01 0.05
CA VAL A 99 -24.27 -3.33 -1.08
C VAL A 99 -24.80 -3.85 -2.41
N LEU A 100 -24.92 -5.18 -2.58
CA LEU A 100 -25.37 -5.80 -3.82
C LEU A 100 -26.86 -5.55 -4.13
N ALA A 101 -27.68 -5.20 -3.13
CA ALA A 101 -29.07 -4.81 -3.34
C ALA A 101 -29.21 -3.57 -4.25
N HIS A 102 -28.18 -2.71 -4.30
CA HIS A 102 -28.16 -1.49 -5.10
C HIS A 102 -27.26 -1.61 -6.34
N ALA A 103 -26.62 -2.76 -6.53
CA ALA A 103 -25.61 -2.98 -7.57
C ALA A 103 -26.21 -3.53 -8.88
N PRO A 104 -25.57 -3.30 -10.04
CA PRO A 104 -26.00 -3.91 -11.29
C PRO A 104 -25.87 -5.44 -11.23
N HIS A 105 -26.65 -6.15 -12.05
CA HIS A 105 -26.65 -7.63 -12.06
C HIS A 105 -25.25 -8.23 -12.30
N SER A 106 -24.41 -7.55 -13.09
CA SER A 106 -23.01 -7.96 -13.34
C SER A 106 -22.16 -8.01 -12.07
N ALA A 107 -22.43 -7.17 -11.06
CA ALA A 107 -21.67 -7.13 -9.81
C ALA A 107 -21.91 -8.34 -8.89
N LYS A 108 -22.94 -9.15 -9.18
CA LYS A 108 -23.23 -10.41 -8.45
C LYS A 108 -22.42 -11.59 -8.99
N PHE A 109 -21.70 -11.42 -10.10
CA PHE A 109 -20.80 -12.43 -10.61
C PHE A 109 -19.62 -12.59 -9.66
N ILE A 110 -19.35 -13.82 -9.23
CA ILE A 110 -18.21 -14.15 -8.37
C ILE A 110 -17.08 -14.65 -9.26
N PRO A 111 -16.05 -13.83 -9.55
CA PRO A 111 -14.90 -14.26 -10.32
C PRO A 111 -14.04 -15.26 -9.54
N LYS A 112 -13.23 -16.05 -10.24
CA LYS A 112 -12.25 -16.96 -9.61
C LYS A 112 -11.05 -16.22 -9.01
N ALA A 113 -10.74 -15.03 -9.52
CA ALA A 113 -9.66 -14.18 -9.04
C ALA A 113 -10.27 -12.95 -8.34
N SER A 114 -9.65 -12.50 -7.24
CA SER A 114 -10.11 -11.33 -6.49
C SER A 114 -9.95 -10.00 -7.25
N GLY A 115 -9.07 -9.96 -8.25
CA GLY A 115 -8.80 -8.81 -9.09
C GLY A 115 -7.65 -9.09 -10.06
N VAL A 116 -7.39 -8.14 -10.98
CA VAL A 116 -6.22 -8.19 -11.89
C VAL A 116 -5.07 -7.39 -11.29
N PHE A 117 -5.33 -6.16 -10.88
CA PHE A 117 -4.48 -5.38 -9.98
C PHE A 117 -5.31 -5.00 -8.76
N PHE A 118 -4.84 -5.36 -7.58
CA PHE A 118 -5.51 -5.12 -6.31
C PHE A 118 -4.50 -4.50 -5.34
N GLY A 119 -4.83 -3.34 -4.78
CA GLY A 119 -3.91 -2.57 -3.96
C GLY A 119 -4.61 -1.73 -2.91
N TYR A 120 -3.90 -1.48 -1.82
CA TYR A 120 -4.31 -0.59 -0.74
C TYR A 120 -3.25 0.50 -0.60
N ASP A 121 -3.62 1.74 -0.88
CA ASP A 121 -2.68 2.86 -0.83
C ASP A 121 -2.82 3.61 0.48
N PHE A 122 -1.68 3.86 1.12
CA PHE A 122 -1.62 4.54 2.41
C PHE A 122 -0.81 5.82 2.32
N HIS A 123 -1.31 6.85 3.00
CA HIS A 123 -0.52 8.03 3.34
C HIS A 123 0.00 7.90 4.77
N LEU A 124 1.30 8.12 4.96
CA LEU A 124 1.89 8.18 6.30
C LEU A 124 1.72 9.60 6.88
N SER A 125 0.78 9.74 7.81
CA SER A 125 0.51 11.01 8.52
C SER A 125 1.09 10.99 9.93
N THR A 126 0.95 12.11 10.67
CA THR A 126 1.32 12.18 12.09
C THR A 126 0.55 11.18 12.97
N GLU A 127 -0.63 10.76 12.53
CA GLU A 127 -1.47 9.75 13.20
C GLU A 127 -1.13 8.31 12.77
N GLY A 128 -0.05 8.13 12.01
CA GLY A 128 0.34 6.86 11.40
C GLY A 128 -0.26 6.65 10.00
N PRO A 129 -0.20 5.40 9.47
CA PRO A 129 -0.72 5.07 8.15
C PRO A 129 -2.23 5.27 8.05
N GLN A 130 -2.66 6.05 7.06
CA GLN A 130 -4.06 6.32 6.75
C GLN A 130 -4.36 5.75 5.37
N LEU A 131 -5.37 4.90 5.26
CA LEU A 131 -5.83 4.35 3.98
C LEU A 131 -6.44 5.49 3.15
N ILE A 132 -5.94 5.69 1.92
CA ILE A 132 -6.43 6.74 1.01
C ILE A 132 -7.17 6.17 -0.19
N GLU A 133 -6.85 4.94 -0.62
CA GLU A 133 -7.49 4.31 -1.77
C GLU A 133 -7.46 2.77 -1.67
N ILE A 134 -8.51 2.13 -2.17
CA ILE A 134 -8.55 0.69 -2.44
C ILE A 134 -8.76 0.53 -3.94
N ASN A 135 -7.74 0.02 -4.62
CA ASN A 135 -7.75 -0.20 -6.05
C ASN A 135 -8.20 -1.64 -6.33
N THR A 136 -9.36 -1.82 -6.97
CA THR A 136 -9.93 -3.15 -7.29
C THR A 136 -10.03 -3.44 -8.79
N ASN A 137 -9.53 -2.54 -9.63
CA ASN A 137 -9.51 -2.67 -11.08
C ASN A 137 -8.08 -2.44 -11.60
N ALA A 138 -7.88 -2.76 -12.88
CA ALA A 138 -6.56 -2.67 -13.51
C ALA A 138 -6.19 -1.28 -14.04
N GLY A 139 -7.02 -0.26 -13.82
CA GLY A 139 -7.05 0.94 -14.66
C GLY A 139 -7.78 0.69 -15.98
#